data_AF-A0A939H9K8-F1
#
_entry.id   AF-A0A939H9K8-F1
#
_cell.length_a   1.000
_cell.length_b   1.000
_cell.length_c   1.000
_cell.angle_alpha   90.00
_cell.angle_beta   90.00
_cell.angle_gamma   90.00
#
_symmetry.space_group_name_H-M   'P 1'
#
loop_
_entity.id
_entity.type
_entity.pdbx_description
1 polymer ?
#
loop_
_entity_poly.entity_id
_entity_poly.type
_entity_poly.pdbx_seq_one_letter_code
_entity_poly.pdbx_strand_id
1 'polypeptide(L)' 'MDGLALLGLLLIVYAAAVIFITVKKPEQIWNMAKIRMFRKLLGEKGTEIFFYVFALAAAGFGIWLLVS' A
#
# COMPACT_ATOMS: atom_id res chain seq x y z
N MET A 1 25.14 3.52 -2.58
CA MET A 1 23.88 2.87 -2.19
C MET A 1 23.54 1.88 -3.28
N ASP A 2 23.49 0.60 -2.95
CA ASP A 2 23.10 -0.42 -3.92
C ASP A 2 21.67 -0.16 -4.43
N GLY A 3 21.42 -0.37 -5.72
CA GLY A 3 20.11 -0.09 -6.32
C GLY A 3 18.96 -0.84 -5.63
N LEU A 4 19.24 -2.01 -5.05
CA LEU A 4 18.32 -2.81 -4.27
C LEU A 4 17.94 -2.16 -2.94
N ALA A 5 18.91 -1.53 -2.25
CA ALA A 5 18.64 -0.80 -1.01
C ALA A 5 17.78 0.45 -1.27
N LEU A 6 18.00 1.14 -2.39
CA LEU A 6 17.14 2.25 -2.81
C LEU A 6 15.71 1.77 -3.09
N LEU A 7 15.55 0.63 -3.76
CA LEU A 7 14.26 0.02 -4.06
C LEU A 7 13.54 -0.42 -2.76
N GLY A 8 14.26 -0.99 -1.80
CA GLY A 8 13.74 -1.34 -0.48
C GLY A 8 13.23 -0.13 0.30
N LEU A 9 13.99 0.97 0.30
CA LEU A 9 13.56 2.22 0.93
C LEU A 9 12.29 2.79 0.26
N LEU A 10 12.24 2.79 -1.08
CA LEU A 10 11.06 3.24 -1.83
C LEU A 10 9.82 2.40 -1.52
N LEU A 11 9.96 1.09 -1.38
CA LEU A 11 8.87 0.19 -0.99
C LEU A 11 8.32 0.50 0.41
N ILE A 12 9.19 0.80 1.36
CA ILE A 12 8.76 1.17 2.72
C ILE A 12 8.01 2.50 2.70
N VAL A 13 8.53 3.50 1.99
CA VAL A 13 7.84 4.80 1.81
C VAL A 13 6.49 4.62 1.13
N TYR A 14 6.43 3.76 0.10
CA TYR A 14 5.20 3.44 -0.59
C TYR A 14 4.19 2.72 0.31
N ALA A 15 4.63 1.76 1.13
CA ALA A 15 3.77 1.08 2.10
C ALA A 15 3.16 2.07 3.11
N ALA A 16 3.97 3.01 3.61
CA ALA A 16 3.48 4.08 4.49
C ALA A 16 2.43 4.97 3.79
N ALA A 17 2.65 5.32 2.52
CA ALA A 17 1.67 6.08 1.74
C ALA A 17 0.36 5.31 1.54
N VAL A 18 0.41 4.00 1.24
CA VAL A 18 -0.78 3.16 1.10
C VAL A 18 -1.57 3.08 2.41
N ILE A 19 -0.90 2.91 3.55
CA ILE A 19 -1.53 2.92 4.87
C ILE A 19 -2.20 4.28 5.12
N PHE A 20 -1.50 5.38 4.84
CA PHE A 20 -2.03 6.73 5.01
C PHE A 20 -3.30 6.96 4.19
N ILE A 21 -3.29 6.58 2.90
CA ILE A 21 -4.46 6.68 2.02
C ILE A 21 -5.61 5.81 2.54
N THR A 22 -5.31 4.62 3.06
CA THR A 22 -6.32 3.69 3.60
C THR A 22 -6.96 4.19 4.89
N VAL A 23 -6.19 4.85 5.76
CA VAL A 23 -6.70 5.44 7.01
C VAL A 23 -7.46 6.73 6.74
N LYS A 24 -6.90 7.64 5.95
CA LYS A 24 -7.49 8.97 5.70
C LYS A 24 -8.60 8.94 4.67
N LYS A 25 -8.66 7.91 3.82
CA LYS A 25 -9.64 7.70 2.74
C LYS A 25 -9.95 9.00 1.98
N PRO A 26 -8.95 9.74 1.49
CA PRO A 26 -9.19 11.00 0.83
C PRO A 26 -10.13 10.78 -0.36
N GLU A 27 -11.23 11.52 -0.41
CA GLU A 27 -12.33 11.28 -1.36
C GLU A 27 -11.85 11.27 -2.81
N GLN A 28 -10.88 12.12 -3.16
CA GLN A 28 -10.29 12.17 -4.49
C GLN A 28 -9.68 10.84 -4.95
N ILE A 29 -9.03 10.10 -4.03
CA ILE A 29 -8.41 8.80 -4.32
C ILE A 29 -9.44 7.67 -4.13
N TRP A 30 -10.22 7.75 -3.05
CA TRP A 30 -11.19 6.71 -2.69
C TRP A 30 -12.39 6.63 -3.64
N ASN A 31 -12.71 7.71 -4.36
CA ASN A 31 -13.75 7.74 -5.39
C ASN A 31 -13.22 7.51 -6.81
N MET A 32 -11.93 7.24 -7.00
CA MET A 32 -11.40 6.85 -8.32
C MET A 32 -12.04 5.53 -8.79
N ALA A 33 -12.19 5.37 -10.11
CA ALA A 33 -12.81 4.19 -10.71
C ALA A 33 -12.21 2.87 -10.21
N LYS A 34 -10.87 2.83 -9.99
CA LYS A 34 -10.16 1.65 -9.48
C LYS A 34 -10.62 1.29 -8.07
N ILE A 35 -10.48 2.20 -7.09
CA ILE A 35 -10.85 1.92 -5.70
C ILE A 35 -12.35 1.69 -5.57
N ARG A 36 -13.18 2.39 -6.35
CA ARG A 36 -14.62 2.18 -6.40
C ARG A 36 -14.98 0.77 -6.84
N MET A 37 -14.26 0.21 -7.83
CA MET A 37 -14.44 -1.18 -8.25
C MET A 37 -14.04 -2.16 -7.14
N PHE A 38 -12.90 -1.95 -6.47
CA PHE A 38 -12.51 -2.76 -5.32
C PHE A 38 -13.56 -2.72 -4.20
N ARG A 39 -14.08 -1.53 -3.87
CA ARG A 39 -15.17 -1.36 -2.88
C ARG A 39 -16.46 -2.06 -3.30
N LYS A 40 -16.77 -2.09 -4.59
CA LYS A 40 -17.95 -2.80 -5.10
C LYS A 40 -17.79 -4.33 -5.01
N LEU A 41 -16.57 -4.85 -5.21
CA LEU A 41 -16.28 -6.28 -5.18
C LEU A 41 -16.06 -6.83 -3.77
N LEU A 42 -15.27 -6.14 -2.96
CA LEU A 42 -14.82 -6.60 -1.64
C LEU A 42 -15.59 -5.93 -0.49
N GLY A 43 -16.42 -4.93 -0.79
CA GLY A 43 -16.97 -4.03 0.22
C GLY A 43 -15.93 -3.02 0.74
N GLU A 44 -16.38 -2.10 1.57
CA GLU A 44 -15.54 -1.05 2.14
C GLU A 44 -14.46 -1.62 3.08
N LYS A 45 -14.90 -2.47 4.02
CA LYS A 45 -14.03 -3.19 4.95
C LYS A 45 -13.06 -4.14 4.24
N GLY A 46 -13.51 -4.86 3.21
CA GLY A 46 -12.64 -5.77 2.46
C GLY A 46 -11.56 -5.04 1.66
N THR A 47 -11.89 -3.87 1.11
CA THR A 47 -10.93 -3.03 0.40
C THR A 47 -9.87 -2.46 1.34
N GLU A 48 -10.27 -2.03 2.55
CA GLU A 48 -9.33 -1.61 3.60
C GLU A 48 -8.37 -2.74 3.99
N ILE A 49 -8.90 -3.94 4.26
CA ILE A 49 -8.07 -5.10 4.63
C ILE A 49 -7.10 -5.45 3.49
N PHE A 50 -7.56 -5.42 2.24
CA PHE A 50 -6.70 -5.66 1.08
C PHE A 50 -5.52 -4.69 1.03
N PHE A 51 -5.78 -3.39 1.20
CA PHE A 51 -4.70 -2.39 1.20
C PHE A 51 -3.75 -2.54 2.39
N TYR A 52 -4.25 -2.91 3.58
CA TYR A 52 -3.39 -3.16 4.74
C TYR A 52 -2.49 -4.39 4.54
N VAL A 53 -3.04 -5.49 4.03
CA VAL A 53 -2.26 -6.71 3.71
C VAL A 53 -1.22 -6.41 2.65
N PHE A 54 -1.60 -5.65 1.61
CA PHE A 54 -0.67 -5.24 0.56
C PHE A 54 0.45 -4.33 1.09
N ALA A 55 0.12 -3.38 1.97
CA ALA A 55 1.12 -2.52 2.60
C ALA A 55 2.08 -3.32 3.51
N LEU A 56 1.57 -4.28 4.28
CA LEU A 56 2.41 -5.17 5.09
C LEU A 56 3.35 -6.03 4.22
N ALA A 57 2.84 -6.58 3.11
CA ALA A 57 3.66 -7.32 2.16
C ALA A 57 4.74 -6.44 1.52
N ALA A 58 4.39 -5.22 1.08
CA ALA A 58 5.34 -4.27 0.51
C ALA A 58 6.41 -3.83 1.53
N ALA A 59 6.02 -3.57 2.78
CA ALA A 59 6.95 -3.24 3.85
C ALA A 59 7.88 -4.42 4.18
N GLY A 60 7.34 -5.64 4.30
CA GLY A 60 8.13 -6.85 4.55
C GLY A 60 9.15 -7.12 3.44
N PHE A 61 8.74 -6.98 2.17
CA PHE A 61 9.61 -7.12 1.02
C PHE A 61 10.68 -6.00 0.95
N GLY A 62 10.29 -4.77 1.30
CA GLY A 62 11.21 -3.65 1.40
C GLY A 62 12.27 -3.83 2.50
N ILE A 63 11.88 -4.33 3.68
CA ILE A 63 12.81 -4.65 4.77
C ILE A 63 13.75 -5.79 4.34
N TRP A 64 13.22 -6.84 3.71
CA TRP A 64 14.04 -7.94 3.21
C TRP A 64 15.11 -7.45 2.22
N LEU A 65 14.75 -6.57 1.28
CA LEU A 65 15.70 -5.96 0.34
C LEU A 65 16.74 -5.04 0.98
N LEU A 66 16.46 -4.47 2.16
CA LEU A 66 17.43 -3.65 2.90
C LEU A 66 18.40 -4.50 3.73
N VAL A 67 17.99 -5.71 4.12
CA VAL A 67 18.78 -6.62 4.96
C VAL A 67 19.57 -7.64 4.13
N SER A 68 19.10 -7.95 2.92
CA SER A 68 19.75 -8.88 1.97
C SER A 68 20.96 -8.24 1.28
#